data_AF-A0AAW0WFB9-F1
#
_entry.id   AF-A0AAW0WFB9-F1
#
_cell.length_a   1.000
_cell.length_b   1.000
_cell.length_c   1.000
_cell.angle_alpha   90.00
_cell.angle_beta   90.00
_cell.angle_gamma   90.00
#
_symmetry.space_group_name_H-M   'P 1'
#
loop_
_entity.id
_entity.type
_entity.pdbx_description
1 polymer ?
#
loop_
_entity_poly.entity_id
_entity_poly.type
_entity_poly.pdbx_seq_one_letter_code
_entity_poly.pdbx_strand_id
1 'polypeptide(L)'
;MSKTNLEKIFVCEETPTPRILLLTDTNEVNGRGLLYTVINSHLRSPANIHYLHTSLRAQDIRRFLKEESSGKIEFYDGASDPCGWVSDQPEVSLQQPLQEIFRLG
;
A
#
# COMPACT_ATOMS: atom_id res chain seq x y z
N MET A 1 -8.57 -0.19 -28.57
CA MET A 1 -9.82 -0.62 -27.90
C MET A 1 -10.25 0.52 -26.98
N SER A 2 -11.52 0.93 -26.98
CA SER A 2 -11.99 1.94 -26.02
C SER A 2 -12.07 1.32 -24.64
N LYS A 3 -11.54 2.02 -23.63
CA LYS A 3 -11.66 1.59 -22.24
C LYS A 3 -13.10 1.72 -21.78
N THR A 4 -13.60 0.73 -21.05
CA THR A 4 -14.88 0.87 -20.34
C THR A 4 -14.77 1.97 -19.28
N ASN A 5 -15.89 2.60 -18.90
CA ASN A 5 -15.87 3.62 -17.84
C ASN A 5 -15.29 3.08 -16.52
N LEU A 6 -15.50 1.79 -16.24
CA LEU A 6 -14.93 1.10 -15.08
C LEU A 6 -13.39 1.06 -15.13
N GLU A 7 -12.82 0.74 -16.29
CA GLU A 7 -11.36 0.70 -16.47
C GLU A 7 -10.72 2.06 -16.26
N LYS A 8 -11.37 3.12 -16.73
CA LYS A 8 -10.87 4.49 -16.50
C LYS A 8 -10.88 4.89 -15.03
N ILE A 9 -11.87 4.44 -14.27
CA ILE A 9 -11.92 4.61 -12.80
C ILE A 9 -10.76 3.84 -12.15
N PHE A 10 -10.48 2.61 -12.59
CA PHE A 10 -9.40 1.79 -12.03
C PHE A 10 -7.99 2.29 -12.30
N VAL A 11 -7.79 3.10 -13.34
CA VAL A 11 -6.50 3.78 -13.58
C VAL A 11 -6.54 5.24 -13.13
N CYS A 12 -7.61 5.66 -12.46
CA CYS A 12 -7.85 7.03 -12.01
C CYS A 12 -7.69 8.07 -13.13
N GLU A 13 -8.11 7.77 -14.36
CA GLU A 13 -7.92 8.68 -15.51
C GLU A 13 -8.88 9.88 -15.48
N GLU A 14 -10.09 9.74 -14.91
CA GLU A 14 -11.14 10.77 -14.96
C GLU A 14 -11.19 11.72 -13.75
N THR A 15 -10.27 11.60 -12.79
CA THR A 15 -10.29 12.43 -11.57
C THR A 15 -9.30 13.61 -11.64
N PRO A 16 -9.66 14.81 -11.12
CA PRO A 16 -8.73 15.94 -11.00
C PRO A 16 -7.65 15.65 -9.96
N THR A 17 -6.46 16.25 -10.09
CA THR A 17 -5.31 16.00 -9.21
C THR A 17 -5.37 16.93 -7.98
N PRO A 18 -5.23 16.43 -6.74
CA PRO A 18 -5.01 15.04 -6.34
C PRO A 18 -6.27 14.17 -6.47
N ARG A 19 -6.07 12.94 -6.96
CA ARG A 19 -7.13 11.98 -7.29
C ARG A 19 -7.43 11.11 -6.08
N ILE A 20 -8.66 11.19 -5.56
CA ILE A 20 -9.09 10.40 -4.41
C ILE A 20 -10.19 9.43 -4.85
N LEU A 21 -9.97 8.15 -4.60
CA LEU A 21 -10.98 7.10 -4.77
C LEU A 21 -11.31 6.55 -3.38
N LEU A 22 -12.55 6.75 -2.93
CA LEU A 22 -13.06 6.18 -1.69
C LEU A 22 -13.85 4.90 -2.02
N LEU A 23 -13.43 3.78 -1.44
CA LEU A 23 -14.15 2.52 -1.52
C LEU A 23 -14.79 2.22 -0.16
N THR A 24 -16.11 2.07 -0.14
CA THR A 24 -16.86 1.67 1.05
C THR A 24 -17.53 0.33 0.79
N ASP A 25 -17.54 -0.55 1.78
CA ASP A 25 -18.11 -1.88 1.68
C ASP A 25 -18.96 -2.23 2.91
N THR A 26 -19.68 -3.35 2.85
CA THR A 26 -20.47 -3.86 3.98
C THR A 26 -20.04 -5.29 4.31
N ASN A 27 -20.56 -5.83 5.41
CA ASN A 27 -20.31 -7.23 5.75
C ASN A 27 -20.90 -8.20 4.71
N GLU A 28 -21.97 -7.83 4.00
CA GLU A 28 -22.56 -8.67 2.94
C GLU A 28 -21.81 -8.57 1.60
N VAL A 29 -21.21 -7.41 1.31
CA VAL A 29 -20.52 -7.14 0.05
C VAL A 29 -19.12 -6.61 0.35
N ASN A 30 -18.11 -7.47 0.19
CA ASN A 30 -16.73 -7.17 0.51
C ASN A 30 -16.01 -6.45 -0.66
N GLY A 31 -15.45 -5.26 -0.39
CA GLY A 31 -14.77 -4.40 -1.36
C GLY A 31 -13.36 -4.85 -1.74
N ARG A 32 -12.81 -5.91 -1.13
CA ARG A 32 -11.44 -6.39 -1.38
C ARG A 32 -11.17 -6.74 -2.84
N GLY A 33 -12.12 -7.36 -3.53
CA GLY A 33 -11.95 -7.70 -4.95
C GLY A 33 -11.75 -6.46 -5.83
N LEU A 34 -12.44 -5.38 -5.49
CA LEU A 34 -12.29 -4.09 -6.15
C LEU A 34 -10.91 -3.47 -5.86
N LEU A 35 -10.51 -3.46 -4.59
CA LEU A 35 -9.18 -3.00 -4.17
C LEU A 35 -8.06 -3.75 -4.91
N TYR A 36 -8.14 -5.07 -4.98
CA TYR A 36 -7.15 -5.89 -5.70
C TYR A 36 -7.12 -5.59 -7.20
N THR A 37 -8.28 -5.28 -7.78
CA THR A 37 -8.39 -4.92 -9.19
C THR A 37 -7.71 -3.58 -9.48
N VAL A 38 -7.89 -2.59 -8.61
CA VAL A 38 -7.21 -1.29 -8.68
C VAL A 38 -5.70 -1.44 -8.48
N ILE A 39 -5.25 -2.19 -7.48
CA ILE A 39 -3.81 -2.39 -7.29
C ILE A 39 -3.19 -3.08 -8.52
N ASN A 40 -3.82 -4.14 -9.03
CA ASN A 40 -3.33 -4.85 -10.21
C ASN A 40 -3.36 -4.01 -11.49
N SER A 41 -4.34 -3.11 -11.70
CA SER A 41 -4.36 -2.22 -12.87
C SER A 41 -3.16 -1.27 -12.85
N HIS A 42 -2.81 -0.74 -11.68
CA HIS A 42 -1.66 0.15 -11.51
C HIS A 42 -0.33 -0.60 -11.60
N LEU A 43 -0.23 -1.83 -11.08
CA LEU A 43 0.99 -2.66 -11.20
C LEU A 43 1.33 -3.11 -12.63
N ARG A 44 0.35 -3.13 -13.55
CA ARG A 44 0.59 -3.35 -14.98
C ARG A 44 1.27 -2.16 -15.66
N SER A 45 1.32 -1.02 -15.00
CA SER A 45 2.06 0.17 -15.41
C SER A 45 3.30 0.33 -14.52
N PRO A 46 4.31 1.13 -14.90
CA PRO A 46 5.48 1.41 -14.05
C PRO A 46 5.12 2.33 -12.87
N ALA A 47 4.11 1.96 -12.09
CA ALA A 47 3.65 2.68 -10.91
C ALA A 47 4.40 2.21 -9.67
N ASN A 48 4.65 3.14 -8.75
CA ASN A 48 5.07 2.84 -7.38
C ASN A 48 3.85 2.98 -6.47
N ILE A 49 3.47 1.89 -5.82
CA ILE A 49 2.31 1.83 -4.94
C ILE A 49 2.81 1.71 -3.50
N HIS A 50 2.41 2.65 -2.64
CA HIS A 50 2.61 2.55 -1.20
C HIS A 50 1.30 2.08 -0.57
N TYR A 51 1.32 0.89 0.02
CA TYR A 51 0.15 0.28 0.65
C TYR A 51 0.30 0.33 2.17
N LEU A 52 -0.49 1.19 2.80
CA LEU A 52 -0.61 1.29 4.26
C LEU A 52 -1.82 0.48 4.72
N HIS A 53 -1.63 -0.47 5.62
CA HIS A 53 -2.74 -1.25 6.17
C HIS A 53 -2.99 -1.01 7.66
N THR A 54 -4.26 -1.04 8.04
CA THR A 54 -4.70 -1.06 9.44
C THR A 54 -5.36 -2.38 9.84
N SER A 55 -5.78 -3.20 8.87
CA SER A 55 -6.50 -4.46 9.13
C SER A 55 -6.13 -5.60 8.16
N LEU A 56 -6.00 -5.30 6.87
CA LEU A 56 -5.67 -6.28 5.84
C LEU A 56 -4.16 -6.32 5.57
N ARG A 57 -3.50 -7.41 6.02
CA ARG A 57 -2.03 -7.52 6.03
C ARG A 57 -1.45 -7.70 4.62
N ALA A 58 -0.18 -7.34 4.48
CA ALA A 58 0.58 -7.49 3.24
C ALA A 58 0.51 -8.91 2.64
N GLN A 59 0.60 -9.94 3.49
CA GLN A 59 0.54 -11.34 3.06
C GLN A 59 -0.78 -11.70 2.35
N ASP A 60 -1.89 -11.08 2.74
CA ASP A 60 -3.19 -11.37 2.18
C ASP A 60 -3.28 -10.78 0.78
N ILE A 61 -2.83 -9.53 0.60
CA ILE A 61 -2.77 -8.87 -0.70
C ILE A 61 -1.83 -9.62 -1.65
N ARG A 62 -0.62 -9.97 -1.21
CA ARG A 62 0.40 -10.62 -2.06
C ARG A 62 -0.10 -11.88 -2.74
N ARG A 63 -0.98 -12.65 -2.10
CA ARG A 63 -1.61 -13.86 -2.69
C ARG A 63 -2.51 -13.57 -3.89
N PHE A 64 -3.00 -12.34 -4.03
CA PHE A 64 -3.89 -11.91 -5.12
C PHE A 64 -3.22 -11.00 -6.16
N LEU A 65 -1.94 -10.67 -5.96
CA LEU A 65 -1.15 -9.94 -6.94
C LEU A 65 -0.62 -10.90 -8.00
N LYS A 66 -0.70 -10.49 -9.27
CA LYS A 66 -0.13 -11.27 -10.38
C LYS A 66 1.39 -11.13 -10.41
N GLU A 67 2.09 -12.22 -10.75
CA GLU A 67 3.57 -12.27 -10.77
C GLU A 67 4.19 -11.34 -11.82
N GLU A 68 3.53 -11.14 -12.96
CA GLU A 68 3.98 -10.21 -13.99
C GLU A 68 3.52 -8.78 -13.67
N SER A 69 4.43 -7.97 -13.10
CA SER A 69 4.21 -6.55 -12.84
C SER A 69 5.33 -5.69 -13.42
N SER A 70 4.96 -4.53 -13.97
CA SER A 70 5.91 -3.50 -14.41
C SER A 70 6.14 -2.44 -13.33
N GLY A 71 5.24 -2.37 -12.35
CA GLY A 71 5.33 -1.50 -11.18
C GLY A 71 5.88 -2.21 -9.95
N LYS A 72 5.93 -1.47 -8.83
CA LYS A 72 6.35 -1.97 -7.52
C LYS A 72 5.31 -1.62 -6.47
N ILE A 73 5.21 -2.46 -5.44
CA ILE A 73 4.38 -2.21 -4.27
C ILE A 73 5.20 -2.38 -2.99
N GLU A 74 5.15 -1.37 -2.14
CA GLU A 74 5.76 -1.33 -0.81
C GLU A 74 4.64 -1.38 0.23
N PHE A 75 4.86 -2.13 1.30
CA PHE A 75 3.85 -2.40 2.32
C PHE A 75 4.28 -1.78 3.65
N TYR A 76 3.35 -1.09 4.31
CA TYR A 76 3.54 -0.44 5.60
C TYR A 76 2.46 -0.91 6.58
N ASP A 77 2.87 -1.29 7.79
CA ASP A 77 1.97 -1.75 8.84
C ASP A 77 1.50 -0.59 9.71
N GLY A 78 0.43 0.08 9.29
CA GLY A 78 -0.22 1.12 10.09
C GLY A 78 -1.02 0.58 11.29
N ALA A 79 -1.17 -0.73 11.44
CA ALA A 79 -1.88 -1.34 12.57
C ALA A 79 -0.95 -1.49 13.78
N SER A 80 0.22 -2.07 13.56
CA SER A 80 1.20 -2.36 14.62
C SER A 80 2.34 -1.35 14.69
N ASP A 81 2.63 -0.65 13.59
CA ASP A 81 3.69 0.34 13.47
C ASP A 81 3.19 1.62 12.76
N PRO A 82 2.23 2.35 13.37
CA PRO A 82 1.63 3.54 12.75
C PRO A 82 2.64 4.65 12.43
N CYS A 83 3.82 4.60 13.05
CA CYS A 83 4.89 5.60 12.86
C CYS A 83 6.04 5.10 11.97
N GLY A 84 5.99 3.85 11.47
CA GLY A 84 7.03 3.27 10.60
C GLY A 84 8.38 3.07 11.29
N TRP A 85 8.43 3.00 12.62
CA TRP A 85 9.67 2.95 13.40
C TRP A 85 10.40 1.60 13.29
N VAL A 86 9.66 0.53 13.03
CA VAL A 86 10.20 -0.84 12.91
C VAL A 86 10.66 -1.13 11.48
N SER A 87 10.29 -0.27 10.52
CA SER A 87 10.42 -0.57 9.09
C SER A 87 11.85 -0.46 8.57
N ASP A 88 12.67 0.48 9.07
CA ASP A 88 13.96 0.83 8.43
C ASP A 88 15.07 1.28 9.40
N GLN A 89 14.89 1.23 10.72
CA GLN A 89 15.97 1.59 11.63
C GLN A 89 16.82 0.36 11.97
N PRO A 90 18.17 0.44 11.93
CA PRO A 90 18.99 -0.56 12.60
C PRO A 90 18.48 -0.64 14.03
N GLU A 91 18.34 -1.86 14.59
CA GLU A 91 17.95 -2.05 15.99
C GLU A 91 18.89 -1.20 16.86
N VAL A 92 18.48 0.03 17.18
CA VAL A 92 19.13 0.80 18.22
C VAL A 92 18.68 0.10 19.47
N SER A 93 19.51 -0.82 19.95
CA SER A 93 19.27 -1.53 21.18
C SER A 93 19.08 -0.48 22.27
N LEU A 94 17.81 -0.25 22.67
CA LEU A 94 17.43 0.67 23.74
C LEU A 94 18.01 0.26 25.11
N GLN A 95 18.81 -0.81 25.16
CA GLN A 95 19.61 -1.21 26.32
C GLN A 95 20.94 -0.42 26.43
N GLN A 96 21.31 0.38 25.43
CA GLN A 96 22.50 1.22 25.52
C GLN A 96 22.23 2.49 26.35
N PRO A 97 23.19 2.94 27.18
CA PRO A 97 23.06 4.19 27.89
C PRO A 97 22.81 5.36 26.92
N LEU A 98 21.90 6.27 27.29
CA LEU A 98 21.54 7.49 26.53
C LEU A 98 22.76 8.28 25.99
N GLN A 99 23.87 8.22 26.70
CA GLN A 99 25.13 8.87 26.36
C GLN A 99 25.80 8.30 25.09
N GLU A 100 25.58 7.02 24.78
CA GLU A 100 26.11 6.38 23.57
C GLU A 100 25.26 6.72 22.34
N ILE A 101 23.95 6.90 22.52
CA ILE A 101 23.01 7.30 21.46
C ILE A 101 23.34 8.70 20.92
N PHE A 102 23.67 9.65 21.81
CA PHE A 102 24.01 11.04 21.41
C PHE A 102 25.41 11.21 20.80
N ARG A 103 26.24 10.16 20.75
CA ARG A 103 27.58 10.20 20.11
C ARG A 103 27.55 9.80 18.63
N LEU A 104 26.44 9.26 18.14
CA LEU A 104 26.29 8.75 16.78
C LEU A 104 25.57 9.71 15.82
N GLY A 105 25.10 10.87 16.32
CA GLY A 105 24.56 11.97 15.51
C GLY A 105 25.48 13.18 15.51
#